data_AF-A0A0S3KF20-F1
#
_entry.id   AF-A0A0S3KF20-F1
#
_cell.length_a   1.000
_cell.length_b   1.000
_cell.length_c   1.000
_cell.angle_alpha   90.00
_cell.angle_beta   90.00
_cell.angle_gamma   90.00
#
_symmetry.space_group_name_H-M   'P 1'
#
loop_
_entity.id
_entity.type
_entity.pdbx_description
1 polymer ?
#
loop_
_entity_poly.entity_id
_entity_poly.type
_entity_poly.pdbx_seq_one_letter_code
_entity_poly.pdbx_strand_id
1 'polypeptide(L)'
;MTDENIWKALDDDVLKDSIRKRPGMYIGGIGPTGLESMLLQVLDHLLQLAVDLKQAELSIELSEKQFIFSFFSQKGFLLDKSPEEQYTPPYLFLSVVNALSEQLGFGVEKLGKRTIQIYQNGQLNKKALIPSEDEGQRIELAFTPDETLFGNKPLSYFILFNRCQELALLNSGLTISLTDGKKQKNYLHYEQGLVDYIFQKDDSITRNGQPLIINTVSEGVTIQAVISKNGSTSIKDSFVNGHLPADGGTHLDGFIQGTVDAINQFLEETNRLKYLTTDNFSERFDVVLSIKVKRPRYTGAVKKKIRNPELYKIVKEAVFTDVSIFLKRHPAWYLS
;
A
#
# COMPACT_ATOMS: atom_id res chain seq x y z
N MET A 1 12.50 -15.13 19.64
CA MET A 1 11.07 -14.76 19.62
C MET A 1 10.48 -15.42 18.40
N THR A 2 9.37 -16.12 18.59
CA THR A 2 8.82 -17.14 17.68
C THR A 2 7.71 -16.54 16.83
N ASP A 3 7.61 -16.99 15.57
CA ASP A 3 6.51 -16.66 14.66
C ASP A 3 5.15 -17.26 15.11
N GLU A 4 4.99 -17.54 16.41
CA GLU A 4 3.82 -18.14 17.06
C GLU A 4 2.52 -17.40 16.75
N ASN A 5 2.57 -16.08 16.58
CA ASN A 5 1.38 -15.29 16.31
C ASN A 5 0.77 -15.59 14.93
N ILE A 6 1.60 -15.92 13.94
CA ILE A 6 1.15 -16.33 12.60
C ILE A 6 0.40 -17.65 12.71
N TRP A 7 1.03 -18.65 13.34
CA TRP A 7 0.46 -19.98 13.46
C TRP A 7 -0.82 -19.95 14.29
N LYS A 8 -0.85 -19.19 15.39
CA LYS A 8 -2.06 -18.94 16.18
C LYS A 8 -3.20 -18.33 15.34
N ALA A 9 -2.91 -17.39 14.45
CA ALA A 9 -3.94 -16.80 13.59
C ALA A 9 -4.50 -17.82 12.59
N LEU A 10 -3.65 -18.70 12.04
CA LEU A 10 -4.09 -19.77 11.14
C LEU A 10 -4.87 -20.88 11.86
N ASP A 11 -4.55 -21.15 13.12
CA ASP A 11 -5.14 -22.21 13.95
C ASP A 11 -6.38 -21.74 14.76
N ASP A 12 -6.78 -20.46 14.68
CA ASP A 12 -7.94 -19.93 15.40
C ASP A 12 -9.28 -20.38 14.75
N ASP A 13 -9.79 -21.53 15.18
CA ASP A 13 -11.04 -22.11 14.67
C ASP A 13 -12.27 -21.24 14.95
N VAL A 14 -12.32 -20.57 16.11
CA VAL A 14 -13.46 -19.71 16.47
C VAL A 14 -13.56 -18.53 15.51
N LEU A 15 -12.43 -17.90 15.20
CA LEU A 15 -12.37 -16.82 14.23
C LEU A 15 -12.68 -17.31 12.81
N LYS A 16 -12.11 -18.44 12.38
CA LYS A 16 -12.39 -19.01 11.04
C LYS A 16 -13.87 -19.32 10.86
N ASP A 17 -14.55 -19.87 11.88
CA ASP A 17 -15.99 -20.13 11.83
C ASP A 17 -16.82 -18.85 11.78
N SER A 18 -16.41 -17.80 12.49
CA SER A 18 -17.02 -16.48 12.39
C SER A 18 -16.88 -15.90 10.97
N ILE A 19 -15.69 -16.03 10.37
CA ILE A 19 -15.40 -15.59 9.00
C ILE A 19 -16.28 -16.33 7.99
N ARG A 20 -16.36 -17.67 8.06
CA ARG A 20 -17.20 -18.48 7.15
C ARG A 20 -18.68 -18.12 7.21
N LYS A 21 -19.19 -17.81 8.40
CA LYS A 21 -20.61 -17.42 8.57
C LYS A 21 -20.90 -16.04 7.96
N ARG A 22 -19.92 -15.15 7.89
CA ARG A 22 -20.09 -13.75 7.47
C ARG A 22 -18.88 -13.23 6.69
N PRO A 23 -18.52 -13.84 5.53
CA PRO A 23 -17.32 -13.48 4.77
C PRO A 23 -17.32 -12.02 4.34
N GLY A 24 -18.48 -11.48 3.99
CA GLY A 24 -18.63 -10.08 3.57
C GLY A 24 -18.21 -9.05 4.62
N MET A 25 -18.17 -9.38 5.92
CA MET A 25 -17.64 -8.46 6.94
C MET A 25 -16.12 -8.28 6.86
N TYR A 26 -15.41 -9.25 6.29
CA TYR A 26 -13.94 -9.27 6.22
C TYR A 26 -13.44 -8.88 4.83
N ILE A 27 -14.12 -9.35 3.78
CA ILE A 27 -13.71 -9.14 2.39
C ILE A 27 -14.70 -8.29 1.57
N GLY A 28 -15.74 -7.73 2.20
CA GLY A 28 -16.67 -6.81 1.55
C GLY A 28 -17.74 -7.47 0.67
N GLY A 29 -17.63 -8.78 0.40
CA GLY A 29 -18.62 -9.55 -0.35
C GLY A 29 -18.19 -11.00 -0.57
N ILE A 30 -18.98 -11.73 -1.36
CA ILE A 30 -18.64 -13.05 -1.91
C ILE A 30 -18.69 -13.00 -3.44
N GLY A 31 -18.40 -14.09 -4.11
CA GLY A 31 -18.28 -14.10 -5.57
C GLY A 31 -16.97 -13.44 -6.06
N PRO A 32 -16.89 -13.11 -7.36
CA PRO A 32 -15.65 -12.64 -7.98
C PRO A 32 -15.07 -11.37 -7.33
N THR A 33 -15.91 -10.41 -6.97
CA THR A 33 -15.48 -9.16 -6.30
C THR A 33 -14.99 -9.41 -4.88
N GLY A 34 -15.54 -10.41 -4.17
CA GLY A 34 -15.04 -10.84 -2.87
C GLY A 34 -13.66 -11.47 -2.97
N LEU A 35 -13.41 -12.29 -4.00
CA LEU A 35 -12.10 -12.88 -4.28
C LEU A 35 -11.06 -11.81 -4.63
N GLU A 36 -11.42 -10.86 -5.49
CA GLU A 36 -10.58 -9.69 -5.81
C GLU A 36 -10.19 -8.94 -4.54
N SER A 37 -11.17 -8.60 -3.70
CA SER A 37 -10.93 -7.93 -2.42
C SER A 37 -10.00 -8.75 -1.51
N MET A 38 -10.19 -10.07 -1.41
CA MET A 38 -9.32 -10.94 -0.63
C MET A 38 -7.87 -10.90 -1.13
N LEU A 39 -7.65 -10.96 -2.44
CA LEU A 39 -6.32 -10.91 -3.04
C LEU A 39 -5.63 -9.56 -2.85
N LEU A 40 -6.36 -8.46 -3.01
CA LEU A 40 -5.85 -7.11 -2.76
C LEU A 40 -5.46 -6.94 -1.29
N GLN A 41 -6.26 -7.49 -0.36
CA GLN A 41 -5.91 -7.49 1.05
C GLN A 41 -4.67 -8.32 1.34
N VAL A 42 -4.52 -9.52 0.76
CA VAL A 42 -3.30 -10.33 0.91
C VAL A 42 -2.07 -9.52 0.49
N LEU A 43 -2.14 -8.88 -0.68
CA LEU A 43 -1.08 -8.05 -1.22
C LEU A 43 -0.71 -6.91 -0.27
N ASP A 44 -1.69 -6.12 0.17
CA ASP A 44 -1.47 -4.98 1.06
C ASP A 44 -0.90 -5.40 2.42
N HIS A 45 -1.40 -6.49 3.02
CA HIS A 45 -0.94 -6.95 4.33
C HIS A 45 0.44 -7.60 4.26
N LEU A 46 0.76 -8.35 3.20
CA LEU A 46 2.11 -8.91 3.02
C LEU A 46 3.16 -7.80 3.01
N LEU A 47 2.95 -6.74 2.24
CA LEU A 47 3.91 -5.62 2.18
C LEU A 47 4.09 -4.91 3.54
N GLN A 48 3.06 -4.87 4.39
CA GLN A 48 3.15 -4.30 5.73
C GLN A 48 4.02 -5.14 6.69
N LEU A 49 4.24 -6.42 6.39
CA LEU A 49 5.11 -7.27 7.19
C LEU A 49 6.58 -6.94 6.97
N ALA A 50 6.97 -6.35 5.85
CA ALA A 50 8.37 -6.05 5.58
C ALA A 50 8.91 -4.97 6.54
N VAL A 51 10.13 -5.20 7.05
CA VAL A 51 10.86 -4.17 7.81
C VAL A 51 11.20 -3.00 6.89
N ASP A 52 11.63 -3.31 5.67
CA ASP A 52 11.92 -2.38 4.60
C ASP A 52 11.47 -3.00 3.28
N LEU A 53 10.80 -2.18 2.46
CA LEU A 53 10.35 -2.56 1.12
C LEU A 53 11.38 -2.25 0.04
N LYS A 54 12.37 -1.42 0.36
CA LYS A 54 13.48 -1.16 -0.55
C LYS A 54 14.28 -2.46 -0.74
N GLN A 55 14.43 -2.88 -1.99
CA GLN A 55 15.09 -4.15 -2.37
C GLN A 55 14.37 -5.42 -1.86
N ALA A 56 13.08 -5.32 -1.55
CA ALA A 56 12.24 -6.49 -1.34
C ALA A 56 11.66 -6.96 -2.69
N GLU A 57 11.35 -8.25 -2.78
CA GLU A 57 10.87 -8.88 -4.01
C GLU A 57 9.59 -9.66 -3.72
N LEU A 58 8.47 -9.23 -4.33
CA LEU A 58 7.20 -9.93 -4.26
C LEU A 58 6.88 -10.58 -5.61
N SER A 59 6.83 -11.91 -5.65
CA SER A 59 6.32 -12.66 -6.78
C SER A 59 4.89 -13.11 -6.54
N ILE A 60 4.01 -12.84 -7.50
CA ILE A 60 2.61 -13.25 -7.52
C ILE A 60 2.40 -14.10 -8.76
N GLU A 61 1.95 -15.33 -8.56
CA GLU A 61 1.57 -16.26 -9.62
C GLU A 61 0.08 -16.59 -9.51
N LEU A 62 -0.65 -16.27 -10.58
CA LEU A 62 -2.04 -16.62 -10.75
C LEU A 62 -2.10 -17.86 -11.64
N SER A 63 -2.73 -18.91 -11.14
CA SER A 63 -3.14 -20.07 -11.94
C SER A 63 -4.67 -20.16 -11.96
N GLU A 64 -5.23 -21.09 -12.74
CA GLU A 64 -6.69 -21.23 -12.86
C GLU A 64 -7.39 -21.52 -11.53
N LYS A 65 -6.69 -22.17 -10.58
CA LYS A 65 -7.27 -22.61 -9.31
C LYS A 65 -6.51 -22.16 -8.07
N GLN A 66 -5.23 -21.83 -8.23
CA GLN A 66 -4.35 -21.53 -7.11
C GLN A 66 -3.67 -20.18 -7.31
N PHE A 67 -3.56 -19.42 -6.21
CA PHE A 67 -2.81 -18.19 -6.14
C PHE A 67 -1.59 -18.38 -5.25
N ILE A 68 -0.43 -17.93 -5.71
CA ILE A 68 0.84 -18.07 -4.99
C ILE A 68 1.47 -16.69 -4.83
N PHE A 69 1.83 -16.34 -3.60
CA PHE A 69 2.59 -15.16 -3.24
C PHE A 69 3.90 -15.64 -2.60
N SER A 70 5.04 -15.23 -3.16
CA SER A 70 6.36 -15.44 -2.59
C SER A 70 6.98 -14.08 -2.32
N PHE A 71 7.21 -13.76 -1.05
CA PHE A 71 7.73 -12.47 -0.64
C PHE A 71 9.08 -12.64 0.03
N PHE A 72 10.11 -12.06 -0.56
CA PHE A 72 11.48 -12.11 -0.07
C PHE A 72 11.93 -10.73 0.43
N SER A 73 12.63 -10.71 1.57
CA SER A 73 13.25 -9.50 2.09
C SER A 73 14.60 -9.82 2.73
N GLN A 74 15.63 -9.09 2.30
CA GLN A 74 16.95 -9.13 2.94
C GLN A 74 16.94 -8.48 4.34
N LYS A 75 16.09 -7.48 4.55
CA LYS A 75 15.94 -6.80 5.86
C LYS A 75 15.01 -7.56 6.80
N GLY A 76 14.29 -8.54 6.29
CA GLY A 76 13.39 -9.40 7.03
C GLY A 76 12.00 -8.81 7.26
N PHE A 77 11.20 -9.54 8.04
CA PHE A 77 9.81 -9.23 8.33
C PHE A 77 9.57 -9.00 9.83
N LEU A 78 8.54 -8.22 10.13
CA LEU A 78 8.07 -7.89 11.48
C LEU A 78 7.18 -9.00 12.06
N LEU A 79 7.71 -10.23 12.12
CA LEU A 79 6.91 -11.42 12.48
C LEU A 79 6.61 -11.52 13.99
N ASP A 80 7.46 -10.92 14.82
CA ASP A 80 7.46 -11.08 16.28
C ASP A 80 6.72 -9.97 17.03
N LYS A 81 6.13 -8.97 16.35
CA LYS A 81 5.47 -7.86 17.04
C LYS A 81 4.25 -8.36 17.80
N SER A 82 4.24 -8.16 19.12
CA SER A 82 3.04 -8.30 19.95
C SER A 82 1.99 -7.33 19.44
N PRO A 83 0.70 -7.72 19.38
CA PRO A 83 -0.39 -6.81 19.05
C PRO A 83 -0.56 -5.83 20.21
N GLU A 84 0.29 -4.80 20.25
CA GLU A 84 -0.07 -3.58 20.95
C GLU A 84 -1.22 -2.98 20.17
N GLU A 85 -2.43 -3.22 20.68
CA GLU A 85 -3.72 -2.58 20.39
C GLU A 85 -4.77 -3.51 19.76
N GLN A 86 -5.91 -3.58 20.46
CA GLN A 86 -7.04 -4.44 20.14
C GLN A 86 -7.65 -4.08 18.77
N TYR A 87 -7.93 -5.12 18.00
CA TYR A 87 -8.65 -5.13 16.71
C TYR A 87 -7.84 -4.72 15.48
N THR A 88 -6.76 -5.44 15.21
CA THR A 88 -6.60 -6.35 14.06
C THR A 88 -5.27 -7.07 14.29
N PRO A 89 -5.23 -8.37 14.60
CA PRO A 89 -3.93 -9.05 14.65
C PRO A 89 -3.30 -8.88 13.27
N PRO A 90 -1.98 -8.58 13.16
CA PRO A 90 -1.30 -8.35 11.88
C PRO A 90 -1.46 -9.51 10.87
N TYR A 91 -2.01 -10.63 11.33
CA TYR A 91 -2.26 -11.87 10.62
C TYR A 91 -3.73 -12.20 10.39
N LEU A 92 -4.68 -11.28 10.65
CA LEU A 92 -6.12 -11.54 10.39
C LEU A 92 -6.37 -11.99 8.95
N PHE A 93 -5.65 -11.40 7.98
CA PHE A 93 -5.76 -11.77 6.58
C PHE A 93 -5.41 -13.26 6.35
N LEU A 94 -4.50 -13.85 7.14
CA LEU A 94 -4.18 -15.28 7.06
C LEU A 94 -5.36 -16.13 7.53
N SER A 95 -6.03 -15.75 8.62
CA SER A 95 -7.24 -16.42 9.08
C SER A 95 -8.36 -16.34 8.05
N VAL A 96 -8.51 -15.17 7.40
CA VAL A 96 -9.50 -14.95 6.33
C VAL A 96 -9.22 -15.86 5.13
N VAL A 97 -7.99 -15.86 4.61
CA VAL A 97 -7.60 -16.73 3.50
C VAL A 97 -7.81 -18.20 3.88
N ASN A 98 -7.39 -18.61 5.08
CA ASN A 98 -7.54 -20.00 5.54
C ASN A 98 -9.01 -20.42 5.67
N ALA A 99 -9.86 -19.54 6.18
CA ALA A 99 -11.28 -19.81 6.38
C ALA A 99 -12.04 -19.95 5.06
N LEU A 100 -11.64 -19.19 4.03
CA LEU A 100 -12.32 -19.05 2.74
C LEU A 100 -11.63 -19.80 1.59
N SER A 101 -10.70 -20.71 1.91
CA SER A 101 -9.98 -21.53 0.93
C SER A 101 -10.22 -23.01 1.19
N GLU A 102 -10.30 -23.81 0.13
CA GLU A 102 -10.30 -25.28 0.20
C GLU A 102 -8.95 -25.79 0.68
N GLN A 103 -7.87 -25.12 0.25
CA GLN A 103 -6.51 -25.44 0.63
C GLN A 103 -5.69 -24.16 0.82
N LEU A 104 -4.86 -24.15 1.86
CA LEU A 104 -3.89 -23.10 2.11
C LEU A 104 -2.55 -23.73 2.51
N GLY A 105 -1.47 -23.37 1.83
CA GLY A 105 -0.09 -23.56 2.27
C GLY A 105 0.50 -22.24 2.72
N PHE A 106 1.07 -22.19 3.92
CA PHE A 106 1.82 -21.05 4.41
C PHE A 106 3.21 -21.46 4.88
N GLY A 107 4.23 -20.74 4.41
CA GLY A 107 5.63 -20.98 4.69
C GLY A 107 6.31 -19.72 5.22
N VAL A 108 7.12 -19.89 6.25
CA VAL A 108 8.02 -18.84 6.75
C VAL A 108 9.43 -19.39 6.80
N GLU A 109 10.34 -18.67 6.17
CA GLU A 109 11.75 -18.94 6.16
C GLU A 109 12.50 -17.86 6.96
N LYS A 110 13.21 -18.30 8.00
CA LYS A 110 13.89 -17.44 8.97
C LYS A 110 15.00 -18.21 9.67
N LEU A 111 16.18 -17.61 9.80
CA LEU A 111 17.33 -18.19 10.52
C LEU A 111 17.72 -19.59 10.01
N GLY A 112 17.83 -19.76 8.69
CA GLY A 112 18.26 -21.01 8.04
C GLY A 112 17.29 -22.18 8.19
N LYS A 113 16.02 -21.88 8.52
CA LYS A 113 14.95 -22.88 8.64
C LYS A 113 13.69 -22.38 7.97
N ARG A 114 12.99 -23.30 7.32
CA ARG A 114 11.70 -23.05 6.71
C ARG A 114 10.62 -23.90 7.37
N THR A 115 9.65 -23.23 7.99
CA THR A 115 8.46 -23.85 8.58
C THR A 115 7.32 -23.75 7.58
N ILE A 116 6.69 -24.88 7.26
CA ILE A 116 5.57 -24.95 6.32
C ILE A 116 4.38 -25.58 7.04
N GLN A 117 3.20 -24.99 6.89
CA GLN A 117 1.93 -25.59 7.30
C GLN A 117 0.96 -25.62 6.12
N ILE A 118 0.29 -26.76 5.95
CA ILE A 118 -0.74 -26.97 4.93
C ILE A 118 -2.05 -27.22 5.65
N TYR A 119 -3.07 -26.48 5.25
CA TYR A 119 -4.42 -26.52 5.75
C TYR A 119 -5.36 -27.01 4.65
N GLN A 120 -6.39 -27.74 5.05
CA GLN A 120 -7.47 -28.18 4.19
C GLN A 120 -8.79 -27.85 4.86
N ASN A 121 -9.67 -27.12 4.16
CA ASN A 121 -10.93 -26.58 4.71
C ASN A 121 -10.69 -25.84 6.03
N GLY A 122 -9.64 -25.03 6.08
CA GLY A 122 -9.16 -24.30 7.24
C GLY A 122 -8.63 -25.12 8.42
N GLN A 123 -8.49 -26.44 8.30
CA GLN A 123 -7.95 -27.31 9.35
C GLN A 123 -6.52 -27.73 9.03
N LEU A 124 -5.63 -27.74 10.04
CA LEU A 124 -4.23 -28.12 9.86
C LEU A 124 -4.14 -29.57 9.38
N ASN A 125 -3.54 -29.79 8.22
CA ASN A 125 -3.38 -31.10 7.60
C ASN A 125 -1.94 -31.62 7.74
N LYS A 126 -0.95 -30.77 7.43
CA LYS A 126 0.48 -31.13 7.48
C LYS A 126 1.32 -29.99 8.01
N LYS A 127 2.42 -30.35 8.68
CA LYS A 127 3.46 -29.42 9.13
C LYS A 127 4.83 -30.00 8.81
N ALA A 128 5.73 -29.16 8.30
CA ALA A 128 7.11 -29.51 8.03
C ALA A 128 8.05 -28.42 8.54
N LEU A 129 9.22 -28.82 8.99
CA LEU A 129 10.35 -27.94 9.31
C LEU A 129 11.56 -28.47 8.56
N ILE A 130 12.06 -27.70 7.61
CA ILE A 130 13.18 -28.09 6.75
C ILE A 130 14.34 -27.08 6.89
N PRO A 131 15.61 -27.51 6.74
CA PRO A 131 16.72 -26.58 6.61
C PRO A 131 16.52 -25.64 5.43
N SER A 132 17.08 -24.44 5.51
CA SER A 132 17.13 -23.52 4.39
C SER A 132 18.47 -22.80 4.28
N GLU A 133 18.83 -22.46 3.05
CA GLU A 133 20.10 -21.85 2.69
C GLU A 133 19.97 -20.36 2.33
N ASP A 134 18.75 -19.78 2.24
CA ASP A 134 18.64 -18.34 2.00
C ASP A 134 19.16 -17.55 3.22
N GLU A 135 19.99 -16.55 2.94
CA GLU A 135 20.47 -15.59 3.95
C GLU A 135 19.40 -14.55 4.34
N GLY A 136 18.34 -14.43 3.55
CA GLY A 136 17.21 -13.54 3.79
C GLY A 136 16.07 -14.19 4.56
N GLN A 137 14.90 -13.53 4.53
CA GLN A 137 13.65 -14.14 4.97
C GLN A 137 12.69 -14.25 3.80
N ARG A 138 11.87 -15.30 3.82
CA ARG A 138 10.83 -15.53 2.81
C ARG A 138 9.50 -15.87 3.46
N ILE A 139 8.43 -15.28 2.96
CA ILE A 139 7.07 -15.70 3.24
C ILE A 139 6.51 -16.30 1.94
N GLU A 140 5.93 -17.48 2.04
CA GLU A 140 5.20 -18.09 0.94
C GLU A 140 3.75 -18.36 1.36
N LEU A 141 2.81 -17.93 0.53
CA LEU A 141 1.38 -18.13 0.72
C LEU A 141 0.83 -18.70 -0.59
N ALA A 142 0.31 -19.92 -0.55
CA ALA A 142 -0.31 -20.57 -1.70
C ALA A 142 -1.71 -21.04 -1.32
N PHE A 143 -2.76 -20.63 -2.04
CA PHE A 143 -4.12 -21.03 -1.66
C PHE A 143 -5.05 -21.23 -2.86
N THR A 144 -6.01 -22.12 -2.65
CA THR A 144 -7.11 -22.44 -3.58
C THR A 144 -8.40 -21.93 -2.95
N PRO A 145 -9.01 -20.84 -3.46
CA PRO A 145 -10.23 -20.29 -2.88
C PRO A 145 -11.40 -21.27 -2.99
N ASP A 146 -12.35 -21.16 -2.05
CA ASP A 146 -13.58 -21.97 -2.08
C ASP A 146 -14.48 -21.58 -3.27
N GLU A 147 -14.57 -22.46 -4.26
CA GLU A 147 -15.38 -22.24 -5.48
C GLU A 147 -16.87 -22.09 -5.15
N THR A 148 -17.36 -22.64 -4.02
CA THR A 148 -18.75 -22.48 -3.59
C THR A 148 -19.06 -21.07 -3.10
N LEU A 149 -18.04 -20.34 -2.62
CA LEU A 149 -18.17 -18.96 -2.16
C LEU A 149 -17.91 -17.95 -3.28
N PHE A 150 -16.92 -18.21 -4.12
CA PHE A 150 -16.43 -17.24 -5.11
C PHE A 150 -16.91 -17.50 -6.54
N GLY A 151 -17.39 -18.71 -6.82
CA GLY A 151 -17.67 -19.17 -8.17
C GLY A 151 -16.39 -19.42 -8.97
N ASN A 152 -16.55 -19.67 -10.26
CA ASN A 152 -15.48 -20.07 -11.19
C ASN A 152 -15.14 -19.00 -12.24
N LYS A 153 -15.57 -17.74 -12.03
CA LYS A 153 -15.26 -16.69 -13.00
C LYS A 153 -13.77 -16.36 -12.94
N PRO A 154 -13.12 -16.17 -14.10
CA PRO A 154 -11.71 -15.78 -14.12
C PRO A 154 -11.53 -14.42 -13.47
N LEU A 155 -10.47 -14.31 -12.66
CA LEU A 155 -10.05 -13.06 -12.05
C LEU A 155 -9.54 -12.09 -13.13
N SER A 156 -9.83 -10.81 -12.96
CA SER A 156 -9.24 -9.78 -13.81
C SER A 156 -7.76 -9.57 -13.47
N TYR A 157 -6.86 -10.06 -14.35
CA TYR A 157 -5.43 -9.78 -14.26
C TYR A 157 -5.13 -8.28 -14.14
N PHE A 158 -5.88 -7.47 -14.89
CA PHE A 158 -5.69 -6.02 -14.96
C PHE A 158 -5.92 -5.32 -13.61
N ILE A 159 -6.86 -5.80 -12.80
CA ILE A 159 -7.11 -5.22 -11.46
C ILE A 159 -5.89 -5.44 -10.56
N LEU A 160 -5.35 -6.67 -10.52
CA LEU A 160 -4.14 -6.96 -9.75
C LEU A 160 -2.92 -6.25 -10.31
N PHE A 161 -2.77 -6.19 -11.63
CA PHE A 161 -1.68 -5.48 -12.29
C PHE A 161 -1.65 -4.01 -11.88
N ASN A 162 -2.78 -3.29 -11.98
CA ASN A 162 -2.86 -1.89 -11.58
C ASN A 162 -2.51 -1.71 -10.11
N ARG A 163 -3.01 -2.58 -9.23
CA ARG A 163 -2.68 -2.50 -7.80
C ARG A 163 -1.20 -2.74 -7.54
N CYS A 164 -0.61 -3.74 -8.17
CA CYS A 164 0.82 -4.01 -8.05
C CYS A 164 1.65 -2.83 -8.56
N GLN A 165 1.24 -2.22 -9.67
CA GLN A 165 1.92 -1.07 -10.24
C GLN A 165 1.88 0.12 -9.27
N GLU A 166 0.70 0.43 -8.72
CA GLU A 166 0.56 1.45 -7.68
C GLU A 166 1.47 1.18 -6.49
N LEU A 167 1.46 -0.03 -5.94
CA LEU A 167 2.27 -0.36 -4.77
C LEU A 167 3.78 -0.28 -5.04
N ALA A 168 4.23 -0.66 -6.24
CA ALA A 168 5.63 -0.51 -6.66
C ALA A 168 6.01 0.98 -6.81
N LEU A 169 5.11 1.82 -7.35
CA LEU A 169 5.32 3.26 -7.45
C LEU A 169 5.36 3.95 -6.07
N LEU A 170 4.52 3.50 -5.14
CA LEU A 170 4.46 4.02 -3.77
C LEU A 170 5.64 3.59 -2.90
N ASN A 171 6.36 2.53 -3.28
CA ASN A 171 7.48 1.98 -2.52
C ASN A 171 8.70 1.83 -3.42
N SER A 172 9.43 2.95 -3.60
CA SER A 172 10.62 3.01 -4.46
C SER A 172 11.61 1.88 -4.14
N GLY A 173 12.00 1.12 -5.17
CA GLY A 173 12.92 -0.01 -5.04
C GLY A 173 12.27 -1.34 -4.63
N LEU A 174 10.94 -1.41 -4.47
CA LEU A 174 10.21 -2.68 -4.38
C LEU A 174 10.07 -3.28 -5.79
N THR A 175 10.44 -4.54 -5.94
CA THR A 175 10.17 -5.30 -7.16
C THR A 175 8.94 -6.16 -6.96
N ILE A 176 7.95 -6.03 -7.84
CA ILE A 176 6.79 -6.93 -7.90
C ILE A 176 6.79 -7.63 -9.26
N SER A 177 6.75 -8.96 -9.28
CA SER A 177 6.49 -9.74 -10.50
C SER A 177 5.11 -10.37 -10.44
N LEU A 178 4.26 -10.10 -11.44
CA LEU A 178 2.92 -10.65 -11.55
C LEU A 178 2.81 -11.55 -12.78
N THR A 179 2.49 -12.82 -12.57
CA THR A 179 2.42 -13.85 -13.62
C THR A 179 1.00 -14.43 -13.71
N ASP A 180 0.43 -14.51 -14.91
CA ASP A 180 -0.80 -15.25 -15.22
C ASP A 180 -0.46 -16.51 -16.02
N GLY A 181 -0.14 -17.59 -15.29
CA GLY A 181 0.35 -18.85 -15.85
C GLY A 181 1.39 -18.64 -16.96
N LYS A 182 1.11 -19.17 -18.16
CA LYS A 182 1.98 -19.00 -19.35
C LYS A 182 1.59 -17.81 -20.24
N LYS A 183 0.54 -17.06 -19.90
CA LYS A 183 -0.05 -16.05 -20.77
C LYS A 183 0.71 -14.72 -20.71
N GLN A 184 1.01 -14.26 -19.50
CA GLN A 184 1.55 -12.92 -19.29
C GLN A 184 2.42 -12.89 -18.03
N LYS A 185 3.52 -12.13 -18.09
CA LYS A 185 4.37 -11.83 -16.95
C LYS A 185 4.80 -10.37 -16.99
N ASN A 186 4.55 -9.65 -15.91
CA ASN A 186 4.96 -8.26 -15.74
C ASN A 186 5.94 -8.13 -14.58
N TYR A 187 6.98 -7.32 -14.77
CA TYR A 187 7.91 -6.92 -13.71
C TYR A 187 7.72 -5.42 -13.46
N LEU A 188 7.49 -5.06 -12.22
CA LEU A 188 7.18 -3.72 -11.76
C LEU A 188 8.25 -3.30 -10.78
N HIS A 189 9.02 -2.29 -11.16
CA HIS A 189 10.11 -1.74 -10.35
C HIS A 189 10.31 -0.29 -10.73
N TYR A 190 10.25 0.61 -9.74
CA TYR A 190 10.31 2.05 -9.94
C TYR A 190 11.31 2.69 -8.98
N GLU A 191 12.36 3.29 -9.52
CA GLU A 191 13.42 3.92 -8.73
C GLU A 191 13.03 5.33 -8.27
N GLN A 192 12.27 6.08 -9.08
CA GLN A 192 11.86 7.44 -8.74
C GLN A 192 10.48 7.50 -8.07
N GLY A 193 9.83 6.35 -7.91
CA GLY A 193 8.61 6.15 -7.11
C GLY A 193 7.49 7.12 -7.48
N LEU A 194 7.15 8.04 -6.57
CA LEU A 194 6.08 9.02 -6.77
C LEU A 194 6.31 9.97 -7.98
N VAL A 195 7.56 10.19 -8.39
CA VAL A 195 7.86 10.95 -9.61
C VAL A 195 7.41 10.15 -10.83
N ASP A 196 7.76 8.87 -10.90
CA ASP A 196 7.30 7.97 -11.96
C ASP A 196 5.77 7.85 -11.96
N TYR A 197 5.12 7.95 -10.78
CA TYR A 197 3.67 7.90 -10.64
C TYR A 197 2.97 9.06 -11.35
N ILE A 198 3.39 10.30 -11.05
CA ILE A 198 2.83 11.49 -11.72
C ILE A 198 3.14 11.43 -13.21
N PHE A 199 4.37 11.09 -13.59
CA PHE A 199 4.82 11.11 -14.98
C PHE A 199 4.19 10.03 -15.87
N GLN A 200 3.56 9.01 -15.28
CA GLN A 200 2.73 8.04 -16.01
C GLN A 200 1.31 8.54 -16.27
N LYS A 201 0.84 9.54 -15.51
CA LYS A 201 -0.51 10.08 -15.58
C LYS A 201 -0.57 11.45 -16.26
N ASP A 202 0.51 12.21 -16.19
CA ASP A 202 0.58 13.55 -16.81
C ASP A 202 0.76 13.47 -18.33
N ASP A 203 0.52 14.60 -19.00
CA ASP A 203 0.84 14.74 -20.41
C ASP A 203 2.29 15.22 -20.56
N SER A 204 3.15 14.33 -21.06
CA SER A 204 4.57 14.61 -21.33
C SER A 204 4.82 15.83 -22.21
N ILE A 205 3.85 16.25 -23.04
CA ILE A 205 3.96 17.43 -23.91
C ILE A 205 3.79 18.73 -23.11
N THR A 206 2.91 18.71 -22.10
CA THR A 206 2.59 19.90 -21.27
C THR A 206 3.41 19.96 -19.99
N ARG A 207 4.17 18.90 -19.68
CA ARG A 207 5.08 18.83 -18.53
C ARG A 207 6.10 19.96 -18.57
N ASN A 208 6.15 20.75 -17.50
CA ASN A 208 7.06 21.88 -17.39
C ASN A 208 7.86 21.86 -16.08
N GLY A 209 9.18 21.85 -16.21
CA GLY A 209 10.12 21.91 -15.10
C GLY A 209 10.32 20.60 -14.34
N GLN A 210 11.27 20.61 -13.42
CA GLN A 210 11.49 19.52 -12.47
C GLN A 210 10.45 19.57 -11.36
N PRO A 211 9.92 18.44 -10.87
CA PRO A 211 8.93 18.46 -9.80
C PRO A 211 9.58 18.80 -8.45
N LEU A 212 8.78 19.36 -7.54
CA LEU A 212 9.14 19.53 -6.13
C LEU A 212 8.89 18.20 -5.42
N ILE A 213 9.91 17.67 -4.75
CA ILE A 213 9.85 16.40 -4.03
C ILE A 213 9.93 16.65 -2.52
N ILE A 214 9.00 16.06 -1.77
CA ILE A 214 8.94 16.09 -0.31
C ILE A 214 9.17 14.67 0.19
N ASN A 215 10.07 14.50 1.16
CA ASN A 215 10.31 13.24 1.85
C ASN A 215 10.77 13.53 3.27
N THR A 216 9.83 13.54 4.21
CA THR A 216 10.07 13.95 5.59
C THR A 216 9.31 13.07 6.59
N VAL A 217 9.72 13.12 7.84
CA VAL A 217 9.04 12.46 8.96
C VAL A 217 8.74 13.51 10.01
N SER A 218 7.46 13.67 10.36
CA SER A 218 7.01 14.63 11.38
C SER A 218 6.04 13.94 12.33
N GLU A 219 6.29 14.04 13.63
CA GLU A 219 5.46 13.44 14.69
C GLU A 219 5.11 11.95 14.45
N GLY A 220 6.06 11.18 13.90
CA GLY A 220 5.88 9.75 13.60
C GLY A 220 5.06 9.46 12.33
N VAL A 221 4.69 10.49 11.56
CA VAL A 221 4.08 10.38 10.24
C VAL A 221 5.16 10.52 9.18
N THR A 222 5.33 9.50 8.34
CA THR A 222 6.16 9.65 7.13
C THR A 222 5.33 10.35 6.06
N ILE A 223 5.87 11.39 5.42
CA ILE A 223 5.21 12.21 4.41
C ILE A 223 6.11 12.21 3.17
N GLN A 224 5.60 11.64 2.09
CA GLN A 224 6.24 11.64 0.78
C GLN A 224 5.29 12.28 -0.22
N ALA A 225 5.76 13.24 -0.99
CA ALA A 225 4.93 13.87 -2.00
C ALA A 225 5.73 14.37 -3.19
N VAL A 226 5.06 14.50 -4.32
CA VAL A 226 5.58 15.14 -5.52
C VAL A 226 4.57 16.19 -5.97
N ILE A 227 5.05 17.38 -6.29
CA ILE A 227 4.27 18.50 -6.82
C ILE A 227 4.88 18.90 -8.16
N SER A 228 4.11 18.83 -9.23
CA SER A 228 4.47 19.32 -10.55
C SER A 228 3.48 20.38 -11.01
N LYS A 229 3.91 21.24 -11.94
CA LYS A 229 3.01 22.19 -12.60
C LYS A 229 1.99 21.43 -13.43
N ASN A 230 0.72 21.78 -13.29
CA ASN A 230 -0.35 21.23 -14.11
C ASN A 230 -0.42 21.97 -15.44
N GLY A 231 -0.31 21.22 -16.55
CA GLY A 231 -0.51 21.73 -17.92
C GLY A 231 -1.74 21.15 -18.63
N SER A 232 -2.49 20.24 -17.99
CA SER A 232 -3.61 19.51 -18.59
C SER A 232 -4.70 19.14 -17.57
N THR A 233 -5.03 17.85 -17.42
CA THR A 233 -6.00 17.36 -16.44
C THR A 233 -5.33 17.18 -15.08
N SER A 234 -5.93 17.74 -14.04
CA SER A 234 -5.36 17.70 -12.69
C SER A 234 -5.25 16.28 -12.13
N ILE A 235 -4.06 15.93 -11.68
CA ILE A 235 -3.77 14.72 -10.90
C ILE A 235 -3.72 15.11 -9.43
N LYS A 236 -4.54 14.47 -8.60
CA LYS A 236 -4.58 14.74 -7.15
C LYS A 236 -4.86 13.46 -6.38
N ASP A 237 -3.86 12.59 -6.36
CA ASP A 237 -3.96 11.33 -5.64
C ASP A 237 -3.31 11.44 -4.26
N SER A 238 -3.95 10.88 -3.24
CA SER A 238 -3.44 10.92 -1.87
C SER A 238 -3.61 9.57 -1.18
N PHE A 239 -2.50 8.95 -0.77
CA PHE A 239 -2.46 7.63 -0.19
C PHE A 239 -2.18 7.71 1.30
N VAL A 240 -2.86 6.84 2.05
CA VAL A 240 -2.58 6.59 3.47
C VAL A 240 -2.33 5.10 3.64
N ASN A 241 -1.10 4.74 4.03
CA ASN A 241 -0.65 3.36 4.15
C ASN A 241 -0.92 2.53 2.87
N GLY A 242 -0.72 3.14 1.69
CA GLY A 242 -0.94 2.48 0.40
C GLY A 242 -2.40 2.45 -0.09
N HIS A 243 -3.37 2.84 0.74
CA HIS A 243 -4.78 2.93 0.35
C HIS A 243 -5.12 4.34 -0.16
N LEU A 244 -5.85 4.44 -1.27
CA LEU A 244 -6.35 5.70 -1.85
C LEU A 244 -7.76 6.01 -1.31
N PRO A 245 -7.94 6.96 -0.38
CA PRO A 245 -9.25 7.42 0.04
C PRO A 245 -9.79 8.36 -1.05
N ALA A 246 -10.83 7.92 -1.78
CA ALA A 246 -11.38 8.65 -2.93
C ALA A 246 -11.84 10.09 -2.61
N ASP A 247 -12.24 10.36 -1.37
CA ASP A 247 -12.70 11.68 -0.92
C ASP A 247 -11.59 12.47 -0.20
N GLY A 248 -10.34 11.99 -0.22
CA GLY A 248 -9.20 12.59 0.48
C GLY A 248 -9.37 12.56 2.00
N GLY A 249 -9.23 13.72 2.65
CA GLY A 249 -9.35 13.85 4.10
C GLY A 249 -8.34 14.82 4.70
N THR A 250 -8.23 14.77 6.03
CA THR A 250 -7.43 15.72 6.81
C THR A 250 -5.97 15.81 6.37
N HIS A 251 -5.37 14.72 5.89
CA HIS A 251 -4.01 14.68 5.37
C HIS A 251 -3.86 15.51 4.08
N LEU A 252 -4.78 15.33 3.12
CA LEU A 252 -4.76 16.06 1.86
C LEU A 252 -5.09 17.54 2.07
N ASP A 253 -6.08 17.83 2.92
CA ASP A 253 -6.47 19.20 3.27
C ASP A 253 -5.29 19.97 3.91
N GLY A 254 -4.56 19.30 4.82
CA GLY A 254 -3.36 19.87 5.45
C GLY A 254 -2.23 20.10 4.46
N PHE A 255 -1.99 19.13 3.57
CA PHE A 255 -0.99 19.21 2.50
C PHE A 255 -1.23 20.41 1.56
N ILE A 256 -2.47 20.54 1.06
CA ILE A 256 -2.85 21.63 0.16
C ILE A 256 -2.68 22.96 0.89
N GLN A 257 -3.22 23.10 2.11
CA GLN A 257 -3.10 24.35 2.86
C GLN A 257 -1.64 24.72 3.15
N GLY A 258 -0.80 23.76 3.55
CA GLY A 258 0.62 24.01 3.82
C GLY A 258 1.37 24.50 2.59
N THR A 259 1.06 23.92 1.42
CA THR A 259 1.64 24.34 0.14
C THR A 259 1.18 25.75 -0.25
N VAL A 260 -0.12 26.02 -0.12
CA VAL A 260 -0.71 27.34 -0.42
C VAL A 260 -0.11 28.42 0.47
N ASP A 261 0.01 28.16 1.78
CA ASP A 261 0.58 29.11 2.74
C ASP A 261 2.05 29.41 2.43
N ALA A 262 2.85 28.37 2.11
CA ALA A 262 4.27 28.53 1.78
C ALA A 262 4.50 29.33 0.49
N ILE A 263 3.73 29.05 -0.57
CA ILE A 263 3.81 29.78 -1.84
C ILE A 263 3.38 31.23 -1.65
N ASN A 264 2.27 31.48 -0.94
CA ASN A 264 1.79 32.84 -0.72
C ASN A 264 2.74 33.67 0.15
N GLN A 265 3.40 33.07 1.14
CA GLN A 265 4.46 33.74 1.88
C GLN A 265 5.64 34.08 0.97
N PHE A 266 6.09 33.14 0.13
CA PHE A 266 7.16 33.40 -0.83
C PHE A 266 6.81 34.54 -1.80
N LEU A 267 5.57 34.62 -2.27
CA LEU A 267 5.11 35.72 -3.12
C LEU A 267 5.12 37.06 -2.39
N GLU A 268 4.69 37.09 -1.13
CA GLU A 268 4.72 38.30 -0.30
C GLU A 268 6.16 38.78 -0.07
N GLU A 269 7.08 37.87 0.30
CA GLU A 269 8.50 38.15 0.49
C GLU A 269 9.18 38.67 -0.80
N THR A 270 8.64 38.30 -1.96
CA THR A 270 9.14 38.75 -3.29
C THR A 270 8.34 39.92 -3.87
N ASN A 271 7.51 40.59 -3.07
CA ASN A 271 6.65 41.72 -3.46
C ASN A 271 5.74 41.42 -4.68
N ARG A 272 5.22 40.20 -4.76
CA ARG A 272 4.27 39.74 -5.78
C ARG A 272 2.87 39.54 -5.18
N LEU A 273 1.84 39.69 -6.01
CA LEU A 273 0.45 39.50 -5.58
C LEU A 273 0.19 38.02 -5.24
N LYS A 274 -0.40 37.78 -4.07
CA LYS A 274 -0.94 36.46 -3.68
C LYS A 274 -2.10 36.11 -4.62
N TYR A 275 -2.08 34.89 -5.16
CA TYR A 275 -3.12 34.42 -6.08
C TYR A 275 -3.52 32.96 -5.84
N LEU A 276 -2.71 32.19 -5.12
CA LEU A 276 -2.99 30.78 -4.91
C LEU A 276 -3.95 30.60 -3.73
N THR A 277 -5.05 29.90 -3.95
CA THR A 277 -6.01 29.49 -2.94
C THR A 277 -6.14 27.97 -2.94
N THR A 278 -6.82 27.41 -1.94
CA THR A 278 -7.15 25.98 -1.95
C THR A 278 -8.05 25.61 -3.12
N ASP A 279 -8.92 26.53 -3.55
CA ASP A 279 -9.91 26.28 -4.59
C ASP A 279 -9.30 26.20 -5.99
N ASN A 280 -8.27 27.01 -6.27
CA ASN A 280 -7.57 26.99 -7.56
C ASN A 280 -6.27 26.16 -7.56
N PHE A 281 -5.96 25.48 -6.46
CA PHE A 281 -4.74 24.68 -6.32
C PHE A 281 -4.58 23.63 -7.42
N SER A 282 -5.63 22.84 -7.66
CA SER A 282 -5.65 21.76 -8.68
C SER A 282 -5.51 22.28 -10.10
N GLU A 283 -5.85 23.55 -10.38
CA GLU A 283 -5.66 24.16 -11.70
C GLU A 283 -4.20 24.56 -11.96
N ARG A 284 -3.35 24.52 -10.94
CA ARG A 284 -1.94 24.94 -11.02
C ARG A 284 -0.99 23.79 -10.79
N PHE A 285 -1.40 22.78 -10.04
CA PHE A 285 -0.53 21.69 -9.62
C PHE A 285 -1.15 20.31 -9.79
N ASP A 286 -0.29 19.40 -10.23
CA ASP A 286 -0.48 17.97 -10.14
C ASP A 286 0.27 17.46 -8.92
N VAL A 287 -0.39 16.61 -8.14
CA VAL A 287 0.15 16.13 -6.87
C VAL A 287 -0.13 14.65 -6.67
N VAL A 288 0.87 13.98 -6.11
CA VAL A 288 0.70 12.70 -5.44
C VAL A 288 1.26 12.82 -4.03
N LEU A 289 0.46 12.45 -3.04
CA LEU A 289 0.82 12.43 -1.63
C LEU A 289 0.75 10.98 -1.14
N SER A 290 1.75 10.51 -0.41
CA SER A 290 1.74 9.23 0.27
C SER A 290 2.19 9.45 1.72
N ILE A 291 1.32 9.11 2.67
CA ILE A 291 1.65 9.16 4.09
C ILE A 291 1.61 7.77 4.73
N LYS A 292 2.53 7.53 5.68
CA LYS A 292 2.51 6.34 6.54
C LYS A 292 2.17 6.75 7.98
N VAL A 293 1.11 6.18 8.53
CA VAL A 293 0.56 6.50 9.86
C VAL A 293 0.27 5.22 10.65
N LYS A 294 0.47 5.24 11.96
CA LYS A 294 0.24 4.06 12.82
C LYS A 294 -1.24 3.63 12.84
N ARG A 295 -2.17 4.60 12.91
CA ARG A 295 -3.60 4.35 13.14
C ARG A 295 -4.48 5.21 12.24
N PRO A 296 -4.66 4.82 10.97
CA PRO A 296 -5.53 5.55 10.07
C PRO A 296 -7.00 5.33 10.47
N ARG A 297 -7.77 6.41 10.57
CA ARG A 297 -9.21 6.41 10.87
C ARG A 297 -9.96 6.90 9.65
N TYR A 298 -10.87 6.09 9.13
CA TYR A 298 -11.63 6.40 7.93
C TYR A 298 -13.12 6.65 8.18
N THR A 299 -13.82 7.27 7.23
CA THR A 299 -15.28 7.29 7.13
C THR A 299 -15.81 5.96 6.55
N GLY A 300 -16.70 5.31 7.30
CA GLY A 300 -17.41 4.11 6.84
C GLY A 300 -16.51 2.92 6.53
N ALA A 301 -17.12 1.84 6.03
CA ALA A 301 -16.41 0.60 5.70
C ALA A 301 -15.54 0.70 4.44
N VAL A 302 -15.94 1.55 3.48
CA VAL A 302 -15.26 1.69 2.16
C VAL A 302 -14.00 2.56 2.24
N LYS A 303 -13.62 3.02 3.43
CA LYS A 303 -12.40 3.81 3.66
C LYS A 303 -12.27 5.04 2.73
N LYS A 304 -13.37 5.76 2.49
CA LYS A 304 -13.41 6.84 1.48
C LYS A 304 -12.68 8.12 1.91
N LYS A 305 -12.72 8.47 3.19
CA LYS A 305 -12.13 9.71 3.71
C LYS A 305 -11.38 9.50 5.01
N ILE A 306 -10.21 10.13 5.17
CA ILE A 306 -9.44 10.13 6.42
C ILE A 306 -10.01 11.16 7.41
N ARG A 307 -10.07 10.79 8.69
CA ARG A 307 -10.67 11.57 9.78
C ARG A 307 -9.74 11.91 10.93
N ASN A 308 -8.47 11.53 10.90
CA ASN A 308 -7.51 11.87 11.94
C ASN A 308 -7.30 13.40 12.00
N PRO A 309 -7.88 14.15 12.96
CA PRO A 309 -7.76 15.61 12.97
C PRO A 309 -6.30 16.08 13.10
N GLU A 310 -5.48 15.32 13.83
CA GLU A 310 -4.06 15.59 14.03
C GLU A 310 -3.27 15.67 12.71
N LEU A 311 -3.64 14.87 11.70
CA LEU A 311 -2.91 14.83 10.42
C LEU A 311 -2.98 16.15 9.68
N TYR A 312 -4.05 16.94 9.83
CA TYR A 312 -4.15 18.24 9.18
C TYR A 312 -2.99 19.13 9.60
N LYS A 313 -2.77 19.28 10.91
CA LYS A 313 -1.71 20.14 11.46
C LYS A 313 -0.33 19.59 11.13
N ILE A 314 -0.10 18.30 11.41
CA ILE A 314 1.21 17.64 11.21
C ILE A 314 1.66 17.77 9.75
N VAL A 315 0.76 17.44 8.79
CA VAL A 315 1.10 17.50 7.37
C VAL A 315 1.24 18.94 6.89
N LYS A 316 0.35 19.85 7.33
CA LYS A 316 0.42 21.26 6.97
C LYS A 316 1.77 21.89 7.34
N GLU A 317 2.22 21.71 8.59
CA GLU A 317 3.45 22.32 9.10
C GLU A 317 4.71 21.73 8.43
N ALA A 318 4.73 20.42 8.21
CA ALA A 318 5.83 19.75 7.53
C ALA A 318 5.96 20.19 6.07
N VAL A 319 4.85 20.18 5.33
CA VAL A 319 4.80 20.56 3.91
C VAL A 319 5.14 22.03 3.72
N PHE A 320 4.59 22.91 4.56
CA PHE A 320 4.92 24.33 4.54
C PHE A 320 6.44 24.54 4.65
N THR A 321 7.08 23.88 5.62
CA THR A 321 8.52 23.99 5.85
C THR A 321 9.33 23.57 4.63
N ASP A 322 9.05 22.38 4.07
CA ASP A 322 9.80 21.84 2.94
C ASP A 322 9.58 22.66 1.65
N VAL A 323 8.34 23.09 1.39
CA VAL A 323 8.02 23.94 0.23
C VAL A 323 8.70 25.31 0.36
N SER A 324 8.68 25.93 1.53
CA SER A 324 9.39 27.21 1.77
C SER A 324 10.90 27.07 1.56
N ILE A 325 11.52 25.98 2.02
CA ILE A 325 12.94 25.71 1.79
C ILE A 325 13.22 25.55 0.30
N PHE A 326 12.38 24.79 -0.40
CA PHE A 326 12.53 24.57 -1.84
C PHE A 326 12.43 25.88 -2.63
N LEU A 327 11.40 26.70 -2.40
CA LEU A 327 11.20 27.97 -3.13
C LEU A 327 12.32 28.98 -2.88
N LYS A 328 12.89 29.01 -1.67
CA LYS A 328 14.08 29.85 -1.38
C LYS A 328 15.29 29.43 -2.20
N ARG A 329 15.46 28.13 -2.46
CA ARG A 329 16.56 27.59 -3.28
C ARG A 329 16.27 27.67 -4.78
N HIS A 330 15.01 27.56 -5.17
CA HIS A 330 14.55 27.48 -6.56
C HIS A 330 13.43 28.49 -6.84
N PRO A 331 13.67 29.81 -6.69
CA PRO A 331 12.63 30.83 -6.84
C PRO A 331 12.03 30.82 -8.25
N ALA A 332 12.84 30.54 -9.28
CA ALA A 332 12.37 30.46 -10.66
C ALA A 332 11.34 29.34 -10.90
N TRP A 333 11.28 28.31 -10.04
CA TRP A 333 10.35 27.19 -10.20
C TRP A 333 8.90 27.67 -10.23
N TYR A 334 8.50 28.58 -9.33
CA TYR A 334 7.13 29.13 -9.32
C TYR A 334 6.99 30.37 -10.23
N LEU A 335 8.06 31.15 -10.42
CA LEU A 335 7.99 32.44 -11.11
C LEU A 335 8.04 32.36 -12.64
N SER A 336 8.38 31.20 -13.20
CA SER A 336 8.41 30.90 -14.64
C SER A 336 7.06 30.45 -15.17
#